data_AF-A0A173XRU7-F1
#
_entry.id   AF-A0A173XRU7-F1
#
_cell.length_a   1.000
_cell.length_b   1.000
_cell.length_c   1.000
_cell.angle_alpha   90.00
_cell.angle_beta   90.00
_cell.angle_gamma   90.00
#
_symmetry.space_group_name_H-M   'P 1'
#
loop_
_entity.id
_entity.type
_entity.pdbx_description
1 polymer ?
#
loop_
_entity_poly.entity_id
_entity_poly.type
_entity_poly.pdbx_seq_one_letter_code
_entity_poly.pdbx_strand_id
1 'polypeptide(L)'
;MDKLLITKIMGKKDAVDLDDSVYNLRDVCDELRNIIILNLPIEDEFKVRNRRRLKAIYDIVKPMTDKLKDDSYIQGYTNSKKYLLKYIEDMTAYIEGILSAMEPLDFKNFTYYTNMLMDLVLVY
;
A
#
# COMPACT_ATOMS: atom_id res chain seq x y z
N MET A 1 -10.79 9.33 -2.21
CA MET A 1 -10.10 10.66 -2.36
C MET A 1 -10.44 11.29 -3.73
N ASP A 2 -10.37 12.61 -3.91
CA ASP A 2 -10.67 13.24 -5.23
C ASP A 2 -9.53 12.97 -6.24
N LYS A 3 -9.81 12.16 -7.27
CA LYS A 3 -8.84 11.79 -8.32
C LYS A 3 -8.27 13.00 -9.08
N LEU A 4 -9.06 14.05 -9.30
CA LEU A 4 -8.57 15.26 -9.97
C LEU A 4 -7.57 16.00 -9.09
N LEU A 5 -7.81 16.01 -7.77
CA LEU A 5 -6.90 16.62 -6.81
C LEU A 5 -5.59 15.83 -6.69
N ILE A 6 -5.66 14.50 -6.61
CA ILE A 6 -4.46 13.64 -6.61
C ILE A 6 -3.63 13.89 -7.88
N THR A 7 -4.29 13.88 -9.05
CA THR A 7 -3.63 14.13 -10.34
C THR A 7 -2.92 15.49 -10.37
N LYS A 8 -3.53 16.52 -9.78
CA LYS A 8 -2.90 17.84 -9.63
C LYS A 8 -1.69 17.82 -8.70
N ILE A 9 -1.74 17.03 -7.61
CA ILE A 9 -0.70 16.99 -6.56
C ILE A 9 0.53 16.14 -6.93
N MET A 10 0.37 15.06 -7.70
CA MET A 10 1.48 14.16 -8.03
C MET A 10 1.72 13.98 -9.53
N GLY A 11 0.90 14.63 -10.37
CA GLY A 11 0.96 14.48 -11.81
C GLY A 11 0.25 13.24 -12.33
N LYS A 12 -0.05 13.23 -13.62
CA LYS A 12 -0.86 12.18 -14.26
C LYS A 12 -0.26 10.78 -14.12
N LYS A 13 1.05 10.65 -14.32
CA LYS A 13 1.71 9.34 -14.28
C LYS A 13 1.61 8.71 -12.88
N ASP A 14 2.11 9.40 -11.86
CA ASP A 14 2.13 8.86 -10.50
C ASP A 14 0.71 8.64 -9.94
N ALA A 15 -0.26 9.48 -10.34
CA ALA A 15 -1.65 9.27 -9.96
C ALA A 15 -2.27 7.99 -10.56
N VAL A 16 -1.93 7.66 -11.82
CA VAL A 16 -2.35 6.40 -12.45
C VAL A 16 -1.63 5.22 -11.81
N ASP A 17 -0.31 5.31 -11.62
CA ASP A 17 0.48 4.26 -10.97
C ASP A 17 -0.03 3.96 -9.54
N LEU A 18 -0.51 4.98 -8.82
CA LEU A 18 -1.13 4.82 -7.50
C LEU A 18 -2.51 4.12 -7.59
N ASP A 19 -3.36 4.50 -8.53
CA ASP A 19 -4.69 3.89 -8.72
C ASP A 19 -4.54 2.40 -9.08
N ASP A 20 -3.62 2.06 -9.99
CA ASP A 20 -3.30 0.69 -10.38
C ASP A 20 -2.72 -0.11 -9.20
N SER A 21 -1.85 0.52 -8.39
CA SER A 21 -1.29 -0.09 -7.19
C SER A 21 -2.36 -0.41 -6.16
N VAL A 22 -3.29 0.51 -5.89
CA VAL A 22 -4.41 0.31 -4.97
C VAL A 22 -5.34 -0.79 -5.50
N TYR A 23 -5.63 -0.81 -6.79
CA TYR A 23 -6.44 -1.86 -7.41
C TYR A 23 -5.81 -3.24 -7.22
N ASN A 24 -4.51 -3.36 -7.50
CA ASN A 24 -3.77 -4.62 -7.31
C ASN A 24 -3.68 -5.03 -5.83
N LEU A 25 -3.60 -4.06 -4.91
CA LEU A 25 -3.62 -4.33 -3.48
C LEU A 25 -4.94 -4.91 -3.01
N ARG A 26 -6.08 -4.58 -3.62
CA ARG A 26 -7.39 -5.18 -3.25
C ARG A 26 -7.34 -6.70 -3.39
N ASP A 27 -6.90 -7.17 -4.56
CA ASP A 27 -6.79 -8.60 -4.85
C ASP A 27 -5.79 -9.30 -3.92
N VAL A 28 -4.62 -8.69 -3.67
CA VAL A 28 -3.65 -9.23 -2.69
C VAL A 28 -4.27 -9.31 -1.30
N CYS A 29 -4.90 -8.22 -0.82
CA CYS A 29 -5.45 -8.16 0.53
C CYS A 29 -6.58 -9.16 0.73
N ASP A 30 -7.43 -9.38 -0.26
CA ASP A 30 -8.49 -10.40 -0.21
C ASP A 30 -7.89 -11.80 -0.07
N GLU A 31 -6.82 -12.10 -0.81
CA GLU A 31 -6.08 -13.36 -0.72
C GLU A 31 -5.46 -13.56 0.68
N LEU A 32 -4.77 -12.55 1.21
CA LEU A 32 -4.18 -12.59 2.55
C LEU A 32 -5.24 -12.73 3.65
N ARG A 33 -6.37 -12.02 3.52
CA ARG A 33 -7.46 -12.06 4.49
C ARG A 33 -8.16 -13.41 4.51
N ASN A 34 -8.32 -14.06 3.36
CA ASN A 34 -8.90 -15.40 3.31
C ASN A 34 -8.08 -16.41 4.12
N ILE A 35 -6.75 -16.35 4.03
CA ILE A 35 -5.87 -17.17 4.88
C ILE A 35 -6.11 -16.89 6.37
N ILE A 36 -6.24 -15.62 6.76
CA ILE A 36 -6.45 -15.21 8.15
C ILE A 36 -7.81 -15.71 8.68
N ILE A 37 -8.90 -15.43 7.95
CA ILE A 37 -10.27 -15.75 8.38
C ILE A 37 -10.48 -17.27 8.46
N LEU A 38 -9.99 -18.00 7.46
CA LEU A 38 -10.15 -19.44 7.37
C LEU A 38 -9.08 -20.21 8.17
N ASN A 39 -8.12 -19.49 8.77
CA ASN A 39 -6.98 -20.05 9.48
C ASN A 39 -6.26 -21.14 8.66
N LEU A 40 -6.07 -20.86 7.37
CA LEU A 40 -5.44 -21.80 6.44
C LEU A 40 -3.92 -21.86 6.68
N PRO A 41 -3.29 -23.02 6.45
CA PRO A 41 -1.84 -23.12 6.49
C PRO A 41 -1.20 -22.19 5.45
N ILE A 42 -0.14 -21.48 5.85
CA ILE A 42 0.62 -20.59 4.97
C ILE A 42 1.75 -21.38 4.31
N GLU A 43 1.49 -21.85 3.09
CA GLU A 43 2.45 -22.55 2.25
C GLU A 43 3.53 -21.59 1.72
N ASP A 44 4.71 -22.13 1.40
CA ASP A 44 5.83 -21.31 0.92
C ASP A 44 5.55 -20.70 -0.47
N GLU A 45 4.81 -21.41 -1.34
CA GLU A 45 4.39 -20.84 -2.64
C GLU A 45 3.51 -19.59 -2.45
N PHE A 46 2.59 -19.64 -1.48
CA PHE A 46 1.76 -18.50 -1.11
C PHE A 46 2.61 -17.32 -0.65
N LYS A 47 3.61 -17.56 0.21
CA LYS A 47 4.54 -16.51 0.67
C LYS A 47 5.30 -15.92 -0.51
N VAL A 48 5.94 -16.74 -1.33
CA VAL A 48 6.75 -16.28 -2.47
C VAL A 48 5.91 -15.45 -3.44
N ARG A 49 4.71 -15.92 -3.80
CA ARG A 49 3.79 -15.21 -4.69
C ARG A 49 3.42 -13.84 -4.12
N ASN A 50 2.91 -13.81 -2.88
CA ASN A 50 2.39 -12.57 -2.30
C ASN A 50 3.50 -11.59 -1.94
N ARG A 51 4.66 -12.07 -1.49
CA ARG A 51 5.84 -11.21 -1.30
C ARG A 51 6.26 -10.51 -2.58
N ARG A 52 6.32 -11.25 -3.69
CA ARG A 52 6.67 -10.66 -5.00
C ARG A 52 5.68 -9.58 -5.41
N ARG A 53 4.38 -9.83 -5.26
CA ARG A 53 3.30 -8.88 -5.60
C ARG A 53 3.37 -7.62 -4.74
N LEU A 54 3.44 -7.79 -3.42
CA LEU A 54 3.56 -6.71 -2.44
C LEU A 54 4.83 -5.87 -2.66
N LYS A 55 5.96 -6.53 -2.94
CA LYS A 55 7.23 -5.85 -3.20
C LYS A 55 7.17 -5.01 -4.48
N ALA A 56 6.59 -5.54 -5.55
CA ALA A 56 6.40 -4.81 -6.80
C ALA A 56 5.54 -3.55 -6.60
N ILE A 57 4.45 -3.66 -5.84
CA ILE A 57 3.62 -2.51 -5.48
C ILE A 57 4.42 -1.51 -4.65
N TYR A 58 5.08 -1.98 -3.58
CA TYR A 58 5.90 -1.14 -2.71
C TYR A 58 6.92 -0.31 -3.49
N ASP A 59 7.64 -0.94 -4.43
CA ASP A 59 8.69 -0.28 -5.21
C ASP A 59 8.12 0.80 -6.17
N ILE A 60 6.83 0.74 -6.52
CA ILE A 60 6.10 1.77 -7.28
C ILE A 60 5.66 2.93 -6.38
N VAL A 61 5.01 2.62 -5.24
CA VAL A 61 4.42 3.67 -4.38
C VAL A 61 5.44 4.37 -3.50
N LYS A 62 6.49 3.68 -3.03
CA LYS A 62 7.46 4.25 -2.10
C LYS A 62 8.16 5.51 -2.66
N PRO A 63 8.66 5.54 -3.89
CA PRO A 63 9.28 6.74 -4.46
C PRO A 63 8.33 7.95 -4.54
N MET A 64 7.01 7.74 -4.54
CA MET A 64 6.04 8.84 -4.55
C MET A 64 6.09 9.67 -3.26
N THR A 65 6.49 9.08 -2.12
CA THR A 65 6.61 9.83 -0.87
C THR A 65 7.69 10.90 -0.96
N ASP A 66 8.78 10.62 -1.66
CA ASP A 66 9.90 11.55 -1.79
C ASP A 66 9.51 12.76 -2.65
N LYS A 67 8.80 12.52 -3.75
CA LYS A 67 8.22 13.58 -4.59
C LYS A 67 7.22 14.44 -3.82
N LEU A 68 6.39 13.82 -2.98
CA LEU A 68 5.44 14.53 -2.13
C LEU A 68 6.07 15.23 -0.93
N LYS A 69 7.35 15.02 -0.62
CA LYS A 69 8.07 15.81 0.40
C LYS A 69 8.74 17.04 -0.20
N ASP A 70 8.94 17.04 -1.51
CA ASP A 70 9.52 18.18 -2.21
C ASP A 70 8.49 19.30 -2.35
N ASP A 71 8.72 20.41 -1.64
CA ASP A 71 7.89 21.61 -1.71
C ASP A 71 8.18 22.48 -2.95
N SER A 72 9.24 22.18 -3.70
CA SER A 72 9.54 22.89 -4.96
C SER A 72 8.60 22.50 -6.10
N TYR A 73 7.91 21.36 -5.99
CA TYR A 73 7.11 20.79 -7.07
C TYR A 73 5.71 21.41 -7.19
N ILE A 74 5.08 21.85 -6.08
CA ILE A 74 3.70 22.38 -6.06
C ILE A 74 3.52 23.45 -4.97
N GLN A 75 3.08 24.65 -5.37
CA GLN A 75 2.57 25.67 -4.46
C GLN A 75 1.08 25.46 -4.17
N GLY A 76 0.70 25.45 -2.89
CA GLY A 76 -0.68 25.26 -2.43
C GLY A 76 -1.00 23.81 -2.02
N TYR A 77 -2.27 23.52 -1.74
CA TYR A 77 -2.76 22.18 -1.37
C TYR A 77 -2.08 21.53 -0.15
N THR A 78 -1.50 22.32 0.75
CA THR A 78 -0.68 21.83 1.88
C THR A 78 -1.35 20.73 2.69
N ASN A 79 -2.65 20.88 3.01
CA ASN A 79 -3.38 19.87 3.76
C ASN A 79 -3.57 18.60 2.95
N SER A 80 -4.05 18.70 1.71
CA SER A 80 -4.26 17.56 0.81
C SER A 80 -2.97 16.80 0.51
N LYS A 81 -1.85 17.52 0.33
CA LYS A 81 -0.51 16.96 0.19
C LYS A 81 -0.10 16.16 1.43
N LYS A 82 -0.30 16.71 2.63
CA LYS A 82 -0.04 16.00 3.89
C LYS A 82 -0.89 14.75 4.04
N TYR A 83 -2.18 14.81 3.72
CA TYR A 83 -3.06 13.64 3.77
C TYR A 83 -2.63 12.56 2.77
N LEU A 84 -2.31 12.93 1.53
CA LEU A 84 -1.85 11.99 0.51
C LEU A 84 -0.49 11.39 0.87
N LEU A 85 0.43 12.20 1.38
CA LEU A 85 1.73 11.71 1.85
C LEU A 85 1.54 10.69 2.97
N LYS A 86 0.74 11.01 3.98
CA LYS A 86 0.43 10.09 5.08
C LYS A 86 -0.22 8.80 4.57
N TYR A 87 -1.15 8.89 3.63
CA TYR A 87 -1.80 7.74 3.01
C TYR A 87 -0.78 6.78 2.38
N ILE A 88 0.16 7.31 1.57
CA ILE A 88 1.19 6.49 0.92
C ILE A 88 2.20 5.97 1.94
N GLU A 89 2.60 6.78 2.93
CA GLU A 89 3.50 6.34 4.00
C GLU A 89 2.89 5.18 4.81
N ASP A 90 1.64 5.31 5.25
CA ASP A 90 0.92 4.25 5.97
C ASP A 90 0.80 2.99 5.10
N MET A 91 0.48 3.12 3.80
CA MET A 91 0.44 2.00 2.85
C MET A 91 1.77 1.26 2.78
N THR A 92 2.86 2.00 2.56
CA THR A 92 4.19 1.40 2.43
C THR A 92 4.64 0.72 3.73
N ALA A 93 4.33 1.32 4.89
CA ALA A 93 4.65 0.75 6.19
C ALA A 93 3.86 -0.55 6.45
N TYR A 94 2.58 -0.62 6.08
CA TYR A 94 1.80 -1.85 6.23
C TYR A 94 2.26 -2.94 5.27
N ILE A 95 2.63 -2.60 4.03
CA ILE A 95 3.24 -3.57 3.11
C ILE A 95 4.55 -4.14 3.71
N GLU A 96 5.45 -3.29 4.21
CA GLU A 96 6.68 -3.73 4.88
C GLU A 96 6.41 -4.60 6.10
N GLY A 97 5.40 -4.25 6.90
CA GLY A 97 4.97 -5.03 8.05
C GLY A 97 4.51 -6.44 7.66
N ILE A 98 3.70 -6.56 6.59
CA ILE A 98 3.28 -7.85 6.05
C ILE A 98 4.50 -8.66 5.57
N LEU A 99 5.36 -8.03 4.77
CA LEU A 99 6.56 -8.69 4.21
C LEU A 99 7.48 -9.23 5.32
N SER A 100 7.69 -8.43 6.37
CA SER A 100 8.53 -8.80 7.51
C SER A 100 7.90 -9.89 8.38
N ALA A 101 6.57 -9.89 8.49
CA ALA A 101 5.83 -10.89 9.26
C ALA A 101 5.66 -12.23 8.54
N MET A 102 6.01 -12.34 7.25
CA MET A 102 5.98 -13.60 6.52
C MET A 102 7.22 -14.49 6.77
N GLU A 103 8.36 -13.93 7.19
CA GLU A 103 9.61 -14.67 7.43
C GLU A 103 10.48 -14.06 8.55
N PRO A 104 10.56 -14.68 9.76
CA PRO A 104 9.76 -15.84 10.18
C PRO A 104 8.27 -15.47 10.28
N LEU A 105 7.39 -16.47 10.13
CA LEU A 105 5.95 -16.23 10.19
C LEU A 105 5.53 -15.76 11.58
N ASP A 106 5.16 -14.49 11.69
CA ASP A 106 4.51 -13.90 12.86
C ASP A 106 3.04 -13.63 12.53
N PHE A 107 2.19 -14.59 12.86
CA PHE A 107 0.77 -14.53 12.50
C PHE A 107 0.04 -13.33 13.10
N LYS A 108 0.47 -12.85 14.29
CA LYS A 108 -0.14 -11.69 14.94
C LYS A 108 0.14 -10.43 14.14
N ASN A 109 1.40 -10.19 13.81
CA ASN A 109 1.79 -9.01 13.03
C ASN A 109 1.28 -9.10 11.59
N PHE A 110 1.34 -10.29 10.98
CA PHE A 110 0.77 -10.54 9.66
C PHE A 110 -0.72 -10.17 9.60
N THR A 111 -1.50 -10.60 10.60
CA THR A 111 -2.93 -10.28 10.72
C THR A 111 -3.15 -8.78 10.90
N TYR A 112 -2.42 -8.15 11.82
CA TYR A 112 -2.53 -6.73 12.09
C TYR A 112 -2.28 -5.90 10.84
N TYR A 113 -1.12 -6.08 10.19
CA TYR A 113 -0.75 -5.29 9.02
C TYR A 113 -1.65 -5.56 7.81
N THR A 114 -2.10 -6.80 7.62
CA THR A 114 -3.06 -7.12 6.54
C THR A 114 -4.39 -6.39 6.74
N ASN A 115 -4.92 -6.36 7.97
CA ASN A 115 -6.17 -5.64 8.26
C ASN A 115 -6.01 -4.13 8.06
N MET A 116 -4.91 -3.55 8.57
CA MET A 116 -4.64 -2.11 8.40
C MET A 116 -4.48 -1.73 6.92
N LEU A 117 -3.79 -2.54 6.13
CA LEU A 117 -3.65 -2.31 4.69
C LEU A 117 -4.99 -2.42 3.97
N MET A 118 -5.83 -3.38 4.34
CA MET A 118 -7.15 -3.53 3.74
C MET A 118 -8.06 -2.33 4.03
N ASP A 119 -8.11 -1.87 5.29
CA ASP A 119 -8.88 -0.68 5.64
C ASP A 119 -8.42 0.54 4.83
N LEU A 120 -7.11 0.70 4.65
CA LEU A 120 -6.53 1.78 3.85
C LEU A 120 -6.91 1.70 2.36
N VAL A 121 -6.94 0.50 1.80
CA VAL A 121 -7.29 0.24 0.40
C VAL A 121 -8.79 0.45 0.14
N LEU A 122 -9.64 0.23 1.15
CA LEU A 122 -11.09 0.50 1.09
C LEU A 122 -11.43 1.99 1.19
N VAL A 123 -10.58 2.78 1.86
CA VAL A 123 -10.77 4.24 2.04
C VAL A 123 -10.44 5.05 0.77
N TYR A 124 -9.61 4.52 -0.12
CA TYR A 124 -9.17 5.19 -1.35
C TYR A 124 -10.29 5.46 -2.34
#